data_AF-A0A165MFL0-F1
#
_entry.id   AF-A0A165MFL0-F1
#
_cell.length_a   1.000
_cell.length_b   1.000
_cell.length_c   1.000
_cell.angle_alpha   90.00
_cell.angle_beta   90.00
_cell.angle_gamma   90.00
#
_symmetry.space_group_name_H-M   'P 1'
#
loop_
_entity.id
_entity.type
_entity.pdbx_description
1 polymer ?
#
loop_
_entity_poly.entity_id
_entity_poly.type
_entity_poly.pdbx_seq_one_letter_code
_entity_poly.pdbx_strand_id
1 'polypeptide(L)'
;IGRGTRCYVAADLETGNCVFLQDSWRYDVDGMSQEGAIYKVLNDKGVSNIAQVLCHGDVRDQATVTADYVNASWALETRTLSKHKHYRIVLDAVGRTLDKASSSRAIVKAIRDILVAHKEAYEKAGILHRDLSFHNIVLIGDENNERGILIDWDLSRSLKSLDEENARVRGRTGTWQFISHALLQHPTKKHAIEDDLESSFWILLWALLHYVPS
;
A
#
# COMPACT_ATOMS: atom_id res chain seq x y z
N ILE A 1 8.58 -16.10 3.44
CA ILE A 1 7.11 -16.22 3.60
C ILE A 1 6.55 -14.82 3.37
N GLY A 2 5.59 -14.67 2.45
CA GLY A 2 5.00 -13.37 2.11
C GLY A 2 3.67 -13.12 2.82
N ARG A 3 3.06 -11.97 2.56
CA ARG A 3 1.81 -11.54 3.22
C ARG A 3 0.56 -12.31 2.80
N GLY A 4 0.62 -13.08 1.70
CA GLY A 4 -0.50 -13.92 1.25
C GLY A 4 -1.82 -13.16 1.04
N THR A 5 -1.73 -11.90 0.60
CA THR A 5 -2.87 -10.98 0.47
C THR A 5 -3.93 -11.51 -0.49
N ARG A 6 -5.19 -11.43 -0.07
CA ARG A 6 -6.37 -11.74 -0.88
C ARG A 6 -7.37 -10.60 -0.75
N CYS A 7 -7.99 -10.23 -1.86
CA CYS A 7 -8.93 -9.13 -1.92
C CYS A 7 -10.28 -9.61 -2.44
N TYR A 8 -11.35 -9.07 -1.86
CA TYR A 8 -12.72 -9.47 -2.14
C TYR A 8 -13.61 -8.23 -2.26
N VAL A 9 -14.59 -8.28 -3.17
CA VAL A 9 -15.77 -7.42 -3.07
C VAL A 9 -16.75 -8.14 -2.14
N ALA A 10 -17.16 -7.47 -1.07
CA ALA A 10 -18.09 -7.99 -0.07
C ALA A 10 -19.32 -7.08 0.01
N ALA A 11 -20.42 -7.58 0.57
CA ALA A 11 -21.61 -6.79 0.88
C ALA A 11 -21.63 -6.47 2.37
N ASP A 12 -21.80 -5.20 2.71
CA ASP A 12 -22.17 -4.77 4.05
C ASP A 12 -23.64 -5.16 4.29
N LEU A 13 -23.88 -6.00 5.30
CA LEU A 13 -25.22 -6.53 5.59
C LEU A 13 -26.14 -5.48 6.21
N GLU A 14 -25.59 -4.41 6.80
CA GLU A 14 -26.39 -3.34 7.40
C GLU A 14 -26.84 -2.34 6.35
N THR A 15 -25.92 -1.93 5.46
CA THR A 15 -26.21 -0.89 4.45
C THR A 15 -26.58 -1.44 3.08
N GLY A 16 -26.28 -2.71 2.79
CA GLY A 16 -26.43 -3.32 1.48
C GLY A 16 -25.38 -2.87 0.45
N ASN A 17 -24.44 -2.01 0.84
CA ASN A 17 -23.43 -1.48 -0.06
C ASN A 17 -22.31 -2.49 -0.31
N CYS A 18 -21.71 -2.42 -1.50
CA CYS A 18 -20.48 -3.15 -1.80
C CYS A 18 -19.29 -2.46 -1.13
N VAL A 19 -18.43 -3.26 -0.49
CA VAL A 19 -17.19 -2.82 0.17
C VAL A 19 -16.02 -3.67 -0.31
N PHE A 20 -14.82 -3.12 -0.18
CA PHE A 20 -13.59 -3.84 -0.48
C PHE A 20 -13.01 -4.44 0.81
N LEU A 21 -12.85 -5.77 0.84
CA LEU A 21 -12.25 -6.50 1.95
C LEU A 21 -10.87 -7.02 1.52
N GLN A 22 -9.84 -6.61 2.24
CA GLN A 22 -8.50 -7.14 2.11
C GLN A 22 -8.16 -8.02 3.32
N ASP A 23 -7.73 -9.25 3.03
CA ASP A 23 -7.36 -10.29 3.97
C ASP A 23 -5.86 -10.59 3.79
N SER A 24 -5.04 -10.42 4.83
CA SER A 24 -3.59 -10.53 4.70
C SER A 24 -2.89 -10.96 6.00
N TRP A 25 -1.65 -11.41 5.87
CA TRP A 25 -0.76 -11.68 6.99
C TRP A 25 0.21 -10.51 7.14
N ARG A 26 -0.04 -9.63 8.12
CA ARG A 26 0.86 -8.50 8.39
C ARG A 26 2.02 -8.95 9.27
N TYR A 27 3.13 -8.23 9.20
CA TYR A 27 4.22 -8.39 10.16
C TYR A 27 3.75 -8.02 11.56
N ASP A 28 4.08 -8.86 12.53
CA ASP A 28 3.83 -8.63 13.95
C ASP A 28 5.15 -8.20 14.60
N VAL A 29 5.45 -6.91 14.45
CA VAL A 29 6.69 -6.28 14.91
C VAL A 29 6.33 -5.01 15.68
N ASP A 30 6.95 -4.83 16.85
CA ASP A 30 6.74 -3.65 17.68
C ASP A 30 7.06 -2.36 16.91
N GLY A 31 6.23 -1.34 17.09
CA GLY A 31 6.36 -0.04 16.41
C GLY A 31 5.73 0.03 15.01
N MET A 32 5.34 -1.11 14.42
CA MET A 32 4.68 -1.10 13.11
C MET A 32 3.17 -0.81 13.25
N SER A 33 2.74 0.31 12.66
CA SER A 33 1.33 0.67 12.62
C SER A 33 0.53 -0.27 11.72
N GLN A 34 -0.71 -0.58 12.12
CA GLN A 34 -1.64 -1.27 11.25
C GLN A 34 -2.06 -0.36 10.09
N GLU A 35 -2.22 -0.93 8.90
CA GLU A 35 -2.63 -0.18 7.69
C GLU A 35 -3.91 0.63 7.92
N GLY A 36 -4.90 0.06 8.61
CA GLY A 36 -6.17 0.75 8.88
C GLY A 36 -6.02 1.92 9.84
N ALA A 37 -5.05 1.87 10.76
CA ALA A 37 -4.73 3.01 11.61
C ALA A 37 -4.10 4.16 10.80
N ILE A 38 -3.30 3.83 9.79
CA ILE A 38 -2.76 4.82 8.85
C ILE A 38 -3.89 5.45 8.04
N TYR A 39 -4.78 4.64 7.46
CA TYR A 39 -5.97 5.15 6.76
C TYR A 39 -6.79 6.10 7.64
N LYS A 40 -7.05 5.72 8.89
CA LYS A 40 -7.81 6.56 9.82
C LYS A 40 -7.15 7.93 10.01
N VAL A 41 -5.83 7.98 10.20
CA VAL A 41 -5.09 9.25 10.30
C VAL A 41 -5.23 10.07 9.01
N LEU A 42 -5.12 9.44 7.84
CA LEU A 42 -5.24 10.14 6.56
C LEU A 42 -6.66 10.67 6.32
N ASN A 43 -7.68 9.86 6.64
CA ASN A 43 -9.10 10.24 6.55
C ASN A 43 -9.41 11.41 7.50
N ASP A 44 -8.96 11.34 8.76
CA ASP A 44 -9.13 12.41 9.76
C ASP A 44 -8.44 13.72 9.34
N LYS A 45 -7.35 13.63 8.58
CA LYS A 45 -6.62 14.79 8.03
C LYS A 45 -7.22 15.32 6.71
N GLY A 46 -8.28 14.71 6.20
CA GLY A 46 -8.92 15.13 4.95
C GLY A 46 -8.00 14.99 3.74
N VAL A 47 -7.22 13.91 3.69
CA VAL A 47 -6.47 13.53 2.48
C VAL A 47 -7.48 13.04 1.44
N SER A 48 -7.39 13.59 0.23
CA SER A 48 -8.24 13.25 -0.90
C SER A 48 -7.70 12.08 -1.72
N ASN A 49 -8.54 11.51 -2.59
CA ASN A 49 -8.18 10.42 -3.50
C ASN A 49 -7.59 9.17 -2.79
N ILE A 50 -8.07 8.90 -1.58
CA ILE A 50 -7.85 7.66 -0.82
C ILE A 50 -9.20 7.10 -0.39
N ALA A 51 -9.26 5.80 -0.13
CA ALA A 51 -10.45 5.16 0.42
C ALA A 51 -10.72 5.60 1.87
N GLN A 52 -11.97 5.53 2.30
CA GLN A 52 -12.33 5.55 3.72
C GLN A 52 -12.15 4.16 4.31
N VAL A 53 -11.48 4.08 5.46
CA VAL A 53 -11.48 2.86 6.26
C VAL A 53 -12.79 2.73 7.04
N LEU A 54 -13.50 1.62 6.81
CA LEU A 54 -14.75 1.34 7.51
C LEU A 54 -14.47 0.57 8.81
N CYS A 55 -13.65 -0.48 8.72
CA CYS A 55 -13.17 -1.21 9.88
C CYS A 55 -11.88 -1.97 9.56
N HIS A 56 -11.11 -2.29 10.59
CA HIS A 56 -9.90 -3.10 10.45
C HIS A 56 -9.55 -3.77 11.77
N GLY A 57 -8.71 -4.80 11.70
CA GLY A 57 -8.17 -5.42 12.90
C GLY A 57 -7.49 -6.75 12.67
N ASP A 58 -6.81 -7.21 13.71
CA ASP A 58 -6.24 -8.54 13.74
C ASP A 58 -7.35 -9.58 13.94
N VAL A 59 -7.27 -10.67 13.19
CA VAL A 59 -8.13 -11.84 13.38
C VAL A 59 -7.68 -12.57 14.65
N ARG A 60 -8.63 -12.83 15.56
CA ARG A 60 -8.35 -13.46 16.86
C ARG A 60 -7.72 -14.84 16.66
N ASP A 61 -6.75 -15.14 17.51
CA ASP A 61 -6.09 -16.46 17.62
C ASP A 61 -5.40 -16.95 16.34
N GLN A 62 -5.10 -16.05 15.39
CA GLN A 62 -4.44 -16.39 14.12
C GLN A 62 -3.11 -15.65 13.97
N ALA A 63 -2.04 -16.34 14.37
CA ALA A 63 -0.66 -15.89 14.22
C ALA A 63 0.23 -17.06 13.78
N THR A 64 1.30 -16.76 13.06
CA THR A 64 2.31 -17.77 12.69
C THR A 64 3.19 -18.09 13.89
N VAL A 65 3.40 -19.37 14.17
CA VAL A 65 4.31 -19.83 15.24
C VAL A 65 5.69 -20.25 14.71
N THR A 66 5.90 -20.27 13.39
CA THR A 66 7.15 -20.77 12.78
C THR A 66 8.39 -20.01 13.29
N ALA A 67 8.27 -18.70 13.53
CA ALA A 67 9.35 -17.89 14.07
C ALA A 67 9.77 -18.29 15.50
N ASP A 68 8.90 -18.96 16.27
CA ASP A 68 9.22 -19.46 17.62
C ASP A 68 10.19 -20.64 17.60
N TYR A 69 10.29 -21.34 16.47
CA TYR A 69 11.11 -22.55 16.32
C TYR A 69 12.44 -22.30 15.60
N VAL A 70 12.80 -21.06 15.28
CA VAL A 70 14.04 -20.72 14.55
C VAL A 70 15.30 -21.25 15.26
N ASN A 71 15.27 -21.32 16.59
CA ASN A 71 16.38 -21.82 17.41
C ASN A 71 16.20 -23.29 17.87
N ALA A 72 15.22 -24.01 17.32
CA ALA A 72 15.01 -25.42 17.69
C ALA A 72 16.15 -26.29 17.15
N SER A 73 16.54 -27.34 17.88
CA SER A 73 17.68 -28.20 17.53
C SER A 73 17.53 -28.93 16.19
N TRP A 74 16.30 -29.10 15.71
CA TRP A 74 15.97 -29.70 14.42
C TRP A 74 15.82 -28.68 13.30
N ALA A 75 15.78 -27.38 13.62
CA ALA A 75 15.63 -26.33 12.64
C ALA A 75 16.96 -26.09 11.92
N LEU A 76 16.91 -26.06 10.59
CA LEU A 76 18.05 -25.64 9.79
C LEU A 76 18.26 -24.13 9.99
N GLU A 77 19.50 -23.67 9.97
CA GLU A 77 19.81 -22.25 10.02
C GLU A 77 19.21 -21.55 8.79
N THR A 78 18.18 -20.73 9.01
CA THR A 78 17.49 -20.00 7.94
C THR A 78 17.63 -18.50 8.09
N ARG A 79 17.26 -17.75 7.04
CA ARG A 79 17.08 -16.29 7.13
C ARG A 79 16.12 -15.93 8.27
N THR A 80 16.27 -14.74 8.84
CA THR A 80 15.40 -14.21 9.90
C THR A 80 13.92 -14.37 9.52
N LEU A 81 13.18 -15.15 10.31
CA LEU A 81 11.73 -15.29 10.15
C LEU A 81 11.03 -14.28 11.03
N SER A 82 10.09 -13.53 10.44
CA SER A 82 9.24 -12.60 11.18
C SER A 82 7.92 -13.28 11.54
N LYS A 83 7.41 -13.00 12.73
CA LYS A 83 6.03 -13.36 13.09
C LYS A 83 5.06 -12.59 12.24
N HIS A 84 3.98 -13.25 11.85
CA HIS A 84 2.88 -12.63 11.15
C HIS A 84 1.59 -12.86 11.91
N LYS A 85 0.69 -11.88 11.84
CA LYS A 85 -0.65 -11.95 12.40
C LYS A 85 -1.66 -11.76 11.29
N HIS A 86 -2.70 -12.58 11.32
CA HIS A 86 -3.76 -12.48 10.32
C HIS A 86 -4.56 -11.19 10.55
N TYR A 87 -4.80 -10.44 9.49
CA TYR A 87 -5.29 -9.07 9.55
C TYR A 87 -6.27 -8.81 8.41
N ARG A 88 -7.34 -8.07 8.74
CA ARG A 88 -8.37 -7.64 7.79
C ARG A 88 -8.55 -6.14 7.82
N ILE A 89 -8.82 -5.58 6.64
CA ILE A 89 -9.23 -4.19 6.47
C ILE A 89 -10.39 -4.12 5.47
N VAL A 90 -11.37 -3.30 5.80
CA VAL A 90 -12.53 -3.00 4.95
C VAL A 90 -12.49 -1.54 4.54
N LEU A 91 -12.56 -1.30 3.24
CA LEU A 91 -12.52 0.02 2.62
C LEU A 91 -13.81 0.26 1.81
N ASP A 92 -14.20 1.52 1.66
CA ASP A 92 -15.35 1.93 0.82
C ASP A 92 -15.04 2.00 -0.69
N ALA A 93 -13.79 1.70 -1.09
CA ALA A 93 -13.33 1.83 -2.46
C ALA A 93 -13.47 0.52 -3.24
N VAL A 94 -14.64 0.29 -3.83
CA VAL A 94 -14.84 -0.75 -4.84
C VAL A 94 -14.65 -0.14 -6.23
N GLY A 95 -13.66 -0.62 -6.97
CA GLY A 95 -13.33 -0.07 -8.27
C GLY A 95 -12.62 -1.06 -9.19
N ARG A 96 -12.13 -0.54 -10.32
CA ARG A 96 -11.41 -1.30 -11.34
C ARG A 96 -9.93 -0.98 -11.27
N THR A 97 -9.08 -1.91 -11.69
CA THR A 97 -7.64 -1.68 -11.80
C THR A 97 -7.32 -0.70 -12.94
N LEU A 98 -6.16 -0.05 -12.87
CA LEU A 98 -5.76 0.99 -13.82
C LEU A 98 -5.66 0.50 -15.29
N ASP A 99 -5.42 -0.79 -15.53
CA ASP A 99 -5.44 -1.40 -16.88
C ASP A 99 -6.82 -1.41 -17.54
N LYS A 100 -7.88 -1.13 -16.77
CA LYS A 100 -9.25 -1.02 -17.27
C LYS A 100 -9.67 0.43 -17.54
N ALA A 101 -8.76 1.40 -17.47
CA ALA A 101 -9.09 2.79 -17.77
C ALA A 101 -9.76 2.94 -19.14
N SER A 102 -10.77 3.81 -19.23
CA SER A 102 -11.48 4.07 -20.50
C SER A 102 -10.60 4.68 -21.59
N SER A 103 -9.52 5.37 -21.19
CA SER A 103 -8.65 6.12 -22.09
C SER A 103 -7.29 6.45 -21.48
N SER A 104 -6.33 6.82 -22.32
CA SER A 104 -5.05 7.39 -21.88
C SER A 104 -5.25 8.65 -21.01
N ARG A 105 -6.27 9.47 -21.32
CA ARG A 105 -6.67 10.62 -20.50
C ARG A 105 -7.07 10.19 -19.09
N ALA A 106 -7.84 9.11 -18.95
CA ALA A 106 -8.23 8.59 -17.65
C ALA A 106 -7.04 8.07 -16.85
N ILE A 107 -6.07 7.42 -17.50
CA ILE A 107 -4.82 6.98 -16.84
C ILE A 107 -4.04 8.18 -16.30
N VAL A 108 -3.79 9.20 -17.12
CA VAL A 108 -3.07 10.40 -16.69
C VAL A 108 -3.82 11.14 -15.57
N LYS A 109 -5.15 11.20 -15.65
CA LYS A 109 -6.00 11.77 -14.59
C LYS A 109 -5.86 11.00 -13.28
N ALA A 110 -5.87 9.67 -13.32
CA ALA A 110 -5.71 8.82 -12.14
C ALA A 110 -4.32 8.96 -11.51
N ILE A 111 -3.25 9.01 -12.31
CA ILE A 111 -1.89 9.26 -11.82
C ILE A 111 -1.78 10.65 -11.18
N ARG A 112 -2.43 11.67 -11.76
CA ARG A 112 -2.52 12.99 -11.14
C ARG A 112 -3.27 12.93 -9.80
N ASP A 113 -4.39 12.22 -9.74
CA ASP A 113 -5.19 12.12 -8.52
C ASP A 113 -4.42 11.43 -7.36
N ILE A 114 -3.64 10.37 -7.65
CA ILE A 114 -2.80 9.72 -6.62
C ILE A 114 -1.60 10.58 -6.22
N LEU A 115 -1.07 11.42 -7.11
CA LEU A 115 -0.03 12.40 -6.75
C LEU A 115 -0.58 13.49 -5.82
N VAL A 116 -1.85 13.88 -5.99
CA VAL A 116 -2.53 14.76 -5.04
C VAL A 116 -2.70 14.07 -3.69
N ALA A 117 -3.17 12.81 -3.66
CA ALA A 117 -3.27 12.03 -2.41
C ALA A 117 -1.92 11.95 -1.68
N HIS A 118 -0.86 11.62 -2.42
CA HIS A 118 0.49 11.49 -1.90
C HIS A 118 1.01 12.81 -1.31
N LYS A 119 0.87 13.91 -2.06
CA LYS A 119 1.24 15.25 -1.57
C LYS A 119 0.48 15.61 -0.30
N GLU A 120 -0.83 15.39 -0.27
CA GLU A 120 -1.64 15.71 0.90
C GLU A 120 -1.32 14.81 2.10
N ALA A 121 -1.05 13.53 1.90
CA ALA A 121 -0.58 12.63 2.96
C ALA A 121 0.75 13.12 3.55
N TYR A 122 1.67 13.58 2.69
CA TYR A 122 2.94 14.14 3.13
C TYR A 122 2.76 15.45 3.90
N GLU A 123 2.03 16.43 3.34
CA GLU A 123 1.89 17.77 3.92
C GLU A 123 0.96 17.81 5.14
N LYS A 124 -0.18 17.10 5.10
CA LYS A 124 -1.21 17.17 6.15
C LYS A 124 -0.98 16.16 7.28
N ALA A 125 -0.44 14.98 6.95
CA ALA A 125 -0.28 13.88 7.91
C ALA A 125 1.19 13.54 8.21
N GLY A 126 2.15 14.01 7.40
CA GLY A 126 3.56 13.64 7.54
C GLY A 126 3.77 12.15 7.27
N ILE A 127 3.10 11.59 6.27
CA ILE A 127 3.18 10.16 5.92
C ILE A 127 3.67 10.02 4.47
N LEU A 128 4.71 9.20 4.27
CA LEU A 128 5.20 8.76 2.96
C LEU A 128 4.57 7.41 2.60
N HIS A 129 4.18 7.22 1.35
CA HIS A 129 3.55 5.97 0.92
C HIS A 129 4.55 4.83 0.74
N ARG A 130 5.69 5.10 0.07
CA ARG A 130 6.80 4.15 -0.15
C ARG A 130 6.54 2.92 -1.03
N ASP A 131 5.39 2.86 -1.68
CA ASP A 131 5.05 1.80 -2.64
C ASP A 131 4.06 2.31 -3.68
N LEU A 132 4.38 3.44 -4.30
CA LEU A 132 3.63 3.85 -5.47
C LEU A 132 3.91 2.86 -6.60
N SER A 133 2.86 2.16 -7.03
CA SER A 133 2.94 1.18 -8.11
C SER A 133 1.69 1.26 -8.99
N PHE A 134 1.78 0.75 -10.21
CA PHE A 134 0.64 0.68 -11.14
C PHE A 134 -0.55 -0.08 -10.54
N HIS A 135 -0.29 -1.07 -9.67
CA HIS A 135 -1.30 -1.95 -9.07
C HIS A 135 -1.95 -1.34 -7.83
N ASN A 136 -1.36 -0.29 -7.25
CA ASN A 136 -1.86 0.39 -6.07
C ASN A 136 -2.77 1.59 -6.44
N ILE A 137 -3.26 1.62 -7.69
CA ILE A 137 -4.16 2.63 -8.21
C ILE A 137 -5.47 1.97 -8.62
N VAL A 138 -6.55 2.35 -7.94
CA VAL A 138 -7.92 1.90 -8.23
C VAL A 138 -8.69 3.03 -8.92
N LEU A 139 -9.39 2.71 -9.99
CA LEU A 139 -10.31 3.58 -10.70
C LEU A 139 -11.73 3.44 -10.12
N ILE A 140 -12.29 4.56 -9.69
CA ILE A 140 -13.69 4.66 -9.27
C ILE A 140 -14.47 5.61 -10.18
N GLY A 141 -15.79 5.49 -10.18
CA GLY A 141 -16.68 6.29 -11.02
C GLY A 141 -17.05 5.62 -12.35
N ASP A 142 -17.79 6.36 -13.17
CA ASP A 142 -18.18 5.95 -14.52
C ASP A 142 -17.14 6.33 -15.58
N GLU A 143 -17.33 5.88 -16.81
CA GLU A 143 -16.42 6.13 -17.95
C GLU A 143 -16.22 7.63 -18.26
N ASN A 144 -17.16 8.50 -17.87
CA ASN A 144 -17.08 9.93 -18.11
C ASN A 144 -16.35 10.68 -16.99
N ASN A 145 -16.30 10.11 -15.78
CA ASN A 145 -15.67 10.73 -14.62
C ASN A 145 -14.86 9.75 -13.75
N GLU A 146 -13.99 8.97 -14.40
CA GLU A 146 -13.06 8.09 -13.69
C GLU A 146 -12.11 8.92 -12.79
N ARG A 147 -11.90 8.47 -11.56
CA ARG A 147 -10.98 9.06 -10.56
C ARG A 147 -10.02 8.00 -10.06
N GLY A 148 -8.76 8.40 -9.83
CA GLY A 148 -7.76 7.52 -9.22
C GLY A 148 -7.84 7.57 -7.70
N ILE A 149 -7.83 6.40 -7.07
CA ILE A 149 -7.73 6.20 -5.63
C ILE A 149 -6.43 5.46 -5.32
N LEU A 150 -5.66 6.01 -4.40
CA LEU A 150 -4.41 5.40 -3.92
C LEU A 150 -4.71 4.43 -2.77
N ILE A 151 -4.26 3.18 -2.93
CA ILE A 151 -4.44 2.09 -1.97
C ILE A 151 -3.10 1.51 -1.48
N ASP A 152 -3.16 0.58 -0.54
CA ASP A 152 -2.01 -0.22 -0.04
C ASP A 152 -0.98 0.60 0.77
N TRP A 153 -1.42 1.08 1.94
CA TRP A 153 -0.63 1.97 2.79
C TRP A 153 0.22 1.22 3.84
N ASP A 154 0.33 -0.10 3.77
CA ASP A 154 1.04 -0.88 4.80
C ASP A 154 2.57 -0.69 4.81
N LEU A 155 3.13 -0.23 3.68
CA LEU A 155 4.55 0.10 3.54
C LEU A 155 4.84 1.56 3.92
N SER A 156 3.80 2.33 4.20
CA SER A 156 3.91 3.74 4.54
C SER A 156 4.70 3.97 5.81
N ARG A 157 5.21 5.20 5.94
CA ARG A 157 6.01 5.60 7.10
C ARG A 157 5.70 7.03 7.52
N SER A 158 5.56 7.22 8.82
CA SER A 158 5.47 8.55 9.43
C SER A 158 6.85 9.22 9.43
N LEU A 159 6.89 10.50 9.06
CA LEU A 159 8.12 11.31 9.12
C LEU A 159 8.66 11.42 10.54
N LYS A 160 7.79 11.33 11.56
CA LYS A 160 8.18 11.40 12.98
C LYS A 160 8.96 10.17 13.44
N SER A 161 8.75 9.01 12.82
CA SER A 161 9.45 7.77 13.15
C SER A 161 10.67 7.50 12.25
N LEU A 162 11.05 8.45 11.39
CA LEU A 162 12.21 8.30 10.49
C LEU A 162 13.55 8.20 11.23
N ASP A 163 13.62 8.75 12.44
CA ASP A 163 14.86 8.86 13.22
C ASP A 163 14.97 7.87 14.38
N GLU A 164 13.85 7.31 14.83
CA GLU A 164 13.79 6.43 16.00
C GLU A 164 14.02 4.95 15.66
N GLU A 165 13.90 4.55 14.39
CA GLU A 165 13.80 3.14 14.02
C GLU A 165 15.04 2.61 13.29
N ASN A 166 15.57 1.48 13.77
CA ASN A 166 16.56 0.67 13.06
C ASN A 166 15.99 0.26 11.69
N ALA A 167 16.44 0.92 10.63
CA ALA A 167 16.05 0.76 9.23
C ALA A 167 16.22 -0.65 8.62
N ARG A 168 16.49 -1.67 9.44
CA ARG A 168 16.87 -3.02 9.03
C ARG A 168 15.72 -3.90 8.57
N VAL A 169 14.46 -3.60 8.90
CA VAL A 169 13.36 -4.52 8.56
C VAL A 169 12.92 -4.41 7.09
N ARG A 170 13.21 -3.29 6.39
CA ARG A 170 12.55 -2.95 5.12
C ARG A 170 13.44 -2.20 4.11
N GLY A 171 14.72 -2.58 3.98
CA GLY A 171 15.70 -1.87 3.14
C GLY A 171 15.37 -1.78 1.64
N ARG A 172 14.41 -2.57 1.15
CA ARG A 172 13.89 -2.44 -0.21
C ARG A 172 12.46 -2.95 -0.24
N THR A 173 11.53 -2.05 0.02
CA THR A 173 10.09 -2.32 -0.07
C THR A 173 9.54 -1.74 -1.35
N GLY A 174 8.50 -2.38 -1.86
CA GLY A 174 7.76 -1.93 -3.01
C GLY A 174 8.02 -2.73 -4.28
N THR A 175 7.20 -2.43 -5.29
CA THR A 175 7.20 -3.16 -6.56
C THR A 175 8.42 -2.77 -7.41
N TRP A 176 9.34 -3.71 -7.63
CA TRP A 176 10.70 -3.43 -8.14
C TRP A 176 10.75 -2.62 -9.45
N GLN A 177 9.77 -2.77 -10.34
CA GLN A 177 9.68 -2.02 -11.60
C GLN A 177 9.48 -0.51 -11.40
N PHE A 178 8.98 -0.10 -10.23
CA PHE A 178 8.64 1.28 -9.90
C PHE A 178 9.56 1.87 -8.82
N ILE A 179 10.54 1.11 -8.31
CA ILE A 179 11.48 1.63 -7.31
C ILE A 179 12.43 2.63 -7.97
N SER A 180 12.69 3.75 -7.29
CA SER A 180 13.63 4.78 -7.73
C SER A 180 15.04 4.24 -7.98
N HIS A 181 15.76 4.82 -8.94
CA HIS A 181 17.13 4.45 -9.24
C HIS A 181 18.02 4.54 -7.99
N ALA A 182 17.83 5.59 -7.17
CA ALA A 182 18.62 5.78 -5.96
C ALA A 182 18.42 4.66 -4.92
N LEU A 183 17.19 4.20 -4.71
CA LEU A 183 16.90 3.07 -3.82
C LEU A 183 17.40 1.74 -4.39
N LEU A 184 17.42 1.58 -5.72
CA LEU A 184 17.99 0.42 -6.38
C LEU A 184 19.52 0.34 -6.21
N GLN A 185 20.22 1.47 -6.35
CA GLN A 185 21.68 1.58 -6.21
C GLN A 185 22.13 1.50 -4.75
N HIS A 186 21.34 2.05 -3.83
CA HIS A 186 21.70 2.16 -2.41
C HIS A 186 20.59 1.56 -1.55
N PRO A 187 20.60 0.23 -1.29
CA PRO A 187 19.59 -0.45 -0.48
C PRO A 187 19.49 0.00 0.98
N THR A 188 20.40 0.85 1.44
CA THR A 188 20.41 1.43 2.79
C THR A 188 19.95 2.89 2.80
N LYS A 189 19.67 3.49 1.64
CA LYS A 189 19.12 4.85 1.53
C LYS A 189 17.77 4.90 2.24
N LYS A 190 17.55 5.96 3.02
CA LYS A 190 16.22 6.25 3.57
C LYS A 190 15.30 6.67 2.41
N HIS A 191 14.19 5.98 2.25
CA HIS A 191 13.13 6.35 1.30
C HIS A 191 12.63 7.75 1.62
N ALA A 192 12.58 8.61 0.59
CA ALA A 192 12.18 9.99 0.69
C ALA A 192 11.15 10.35 -0.39
N ILE A 193 10.63 11.58 -0.34
CA ILE A 193 9.56 12.02 -1.24
C ILE A 193 9.95 11.94 -2.71
N GLU A 194 11.21 12.25 -3.05
CA GLU A 194 11.71 12.18 -4.42
C GLU A 194 11.68 10.76 -4.99
N ASP A 195 11.79 9.73 -4.14
CA ASP A 195 11.73 8.33 -4.58
C ASP A 195 10.30 7.96 -5.01
N ASP A 196 9.29 8.38 -4.24
CA ASP A 196 7.87 8.20 -4.60
C ASP A 196 7.53 8.99 -5.88
N LEU A 197 8.08 10.19 -6.04
CA LEU A 197 7.89 10.97 -7.28
C LEU A 197 8.53 10.28 -8.49
N GLU A 198 9.70 9.67 -8.35
CA GLU A 198 10.31 8.86 -9.41
C GLU A 198 9.45 7.62 -9.75
N SER A 199 8.87 6.96 -8.74
CA SER A 199 7.90 5.88 -8.96
C SER A 199 6.73 6.32 -9.83
N SER A 200 6.21 7.54 -9.65
CA SER A 200 5.12 8.07 -10.49
C SER A 200 5.50 8.22 -11.96
N PHE A 201 6.76 8.58 -12.25
CA PHE A 201 7.30 8.60 -13.61
C PHE A 201 7.35 7.19 -14.22
N TRP A 202 7.83 6.21 -13.45
CA TRP A 202 7.88 4.81 -13.90
C TRP A 202 6.48 4.23 -14.15
N ILE A 203 5.49 4.58 -13.31
CA ILE A 203 4.08 4.20 -13.51
C ILE A 203 3.55 4.77 -14.83
N LEU A 204 3.80 6.06 -15.09
CA LEU A 204 3.36 6.71 -16.33
C LEU A 204 4.01 6.06 -17.55
N LEU A 205 5.33 5.83 -17.52
CA LEU A 205 6.05 5.18 -18.62
C LEU A 205 5.53 3.76 -18.88
N TRP A 206 5.34 2.98 -17.82
CA TRP A 206 4.75 1.64 -17.92
C TRP A 206 3.35 1.69 -18.55
N ALA A 207 2.51 2.62 -18.10
CA ALA A 207 1.18 2.78 -18.64
C ALA A 207 1.17 3.13 -20.13
N LEU A 208 2.06 4.04 -20.55
CA LEU A 208 2.20 4.45 -21.95
C LEU A 208 2.64 3.29 -22.85
N LEU A 209 3.59 2.47 -22.40
CA LEU A 209 4.13 1.36 -23.19
C LEU A 209 3.15 0.20 -23.34
N HIS A 210 2.30 -0.05 -22.35
CA HIS A 210 1.44 -1.23 -22.31
C HIS A 210 -0.02 -0.97 -22.67
N TYR A 211 -0.53 0.24 -22.46
CA TYR A 211 -1.98 0.51 -22.49
C TYR A 211 -2.38 1.71 -23.34
N VAL A 212 -1.42 2.45 -23.92
CA VAL A 212 -1.73 3.56 -24.83
C VAL A 212 -1.39 3.15 -26.27
N PRO A 213 -2.39 2.97 -27.15
CA PRO A 213 -2.14 2.66 -28.55
C PRO A 213 -1.31 3.75 -29.24
N SER A 214 -0.42 3.32 -30.14
CA SER A 214 0.38 4.21 -31.01
C SER A 214 -0.47 4.90 -32.08
#